data_AF-A0A9N9FRJ0-F1
#
_entry.id   AF-A0A9N9FRJ0-F1
#
_cell.length_a   1.000
_cell.length_b   1.000
_cell.length_c   1.000
_cell.angle_alpha   90.00
_cell.angle_beta   90.00
_cell.angle_gamma   90.00
#
_symmetry.space_group_name_H-M   'P 1'
#
loop_
_entity.id
_entity.type
_entity.pdbx_description
1 polymer ?
#
loop_
_entity_poly.entity_id
_entity_poly.type
_entity_poly.pdbx_seq_one_letter_code
_entity_poly.pdbx_strand_id
1 'polypeptide(L)'
;MTGLPPHYDVPHEFPLAIQICDGLRPESNFKVPQQILKIIEKCWDKDPSKRPKANELHGKFKKLEKDHEDKNSLIYKQFQETDKINKQFSSEISYTTHQGYTSKRLDFKNLLENNNSDTLGEECSEHLRIDLS
;
A
#
# COMPACT_ATOMS: atom_id res chain seq x y z
N MET A 1 5.77 -6.58 -8.54
CA MET A 1 5.68 -5.27 -7.83
C MET A 1 6.04 -4.16 -8.80
N THR A 2 5.58 -2.92 -8.57
CA THR A 2 5.76 -1.79 -9.53
C THR A 2 7.22 -1.44 -9.77
N GLY A 3 8.11 -1.68 -8.79
CA GLY A 3 9.47 -1.15 -8.81
C GLY A 3 9.54 0.37 -8.61
N LEU A 4 8.37 1.02 -8.48
CA LEU A 4 8.23 2.44 -8.22
C LEU A 4 8.01 2.68 -6.74
N PRO A 5 8.58 3.74 -6.18
CA PRO A 5 8.19 4.20 -4.86
C PRO A 5 6.68 4.48 -4.77
N PRO A 6 6.03 4.22 -3.62
CA PRO A 6 4.67 4.67 -3.38
C PRO A 6 4.52 6.19 -3.54
N HIS A 7 3.48 6.64 -4.24
CA HIS A 7 3.24 8.08 -4.50
C HIS A 7 4.46 8.79 -5.13
N TYR A 8 5.10 8.15 -6.11
CA TYR A 8 6.33 8.65 -6.74
C TYR A 8 6.17 10.00 -7.46
N ASP A 9 4.94 10.34 -7.82
CA ASP A 9 4.49 11.51 -8.57
C ASP A 9 4.00 12.65 -7.68
N VAL A 10 3.96 12.46 -6.36
CA VAL A 10 3.50 13.46 -5.39
C VAL A 10 4.68 13.84 -4.48
N PRO A 11 4.87 15.12 -4.12
CA PRO A 11 5.85 15.51 -3.10
C PRO A 11 5.58 14.83 -1.76
N HIS A 12 6.62 14.25 -1.15
CA HIS A 12 6.55 13.56 0.15
C HIS A 12 6.56 14.58 1.30
N GLU A 13 5.53 15.43 1.30
CA GLU A 13 5.33 16.50 2.26
C GLU A 13 4.07 16.28 3.07
N PHE A 14 3.85 17.16 4.04
CA PHE A 14 2.77 17.05 5.00
C PHE A 14 1.36 16.83 4.39
N PRO A 15 0.96 17.49 3.29
CA PRO A 15 -0.35 17.24 2.68
C PRO A 15 -0.56 15.79 2.22
N LEU A 16 0.50 15.10 1.78
CA LEU A 16 0.41 13.69 1.38
C LEU A 16 0.18 12.79 2.61
N ALA A 17 0.80 13.11 3.74
CA ALA A 17 0.60 12.36 4.99
C ALA A 17 -0.86 12.43 5.47
N ILE A 18 -1.51 13.60 5.39
CA ILE A 18 -2.95 13.73 5.70
C ILE A 18 -3.78 12.84 4.77
N GLN A 19 -3.54 12.92 3.45
CA GLN A 19 -4.32 12.12 2.50
C GLN A 19 -4.18 10.61 2.77
N ILE A 20 -2.99 10.14 3.16
CA ILE A 20 -2.76 8.74 3.55
C ILE A 20 -3.55 8.37 4.82
N CYS A 21 -3.58 9.25 5.83
CA CYS A 21 -4.42 9.09 7.03
C CYS A 21 -5.91 8.98 6.66
N ASP A 22 -6.36 9.77 5.69
CA ASP A 22 -7.73 9.79 5.21
C ASP A 22 -8.09 8.60 4.30
N GLY A 23 -7.12 7.73 4.01
CA GLY A 23 -7.35 6.49 3.28
C GLY A 23 -6.79 6.47 1.86
N LEU A 24 -6.04 7.49 1.43
CA LEU A 24 -5.30 7.42 0.17
C LEU A 24 -4.35 6.22 0.21
N ARG A 25 -4.38 5.40 -0.84
CA ARG A 25 -3.51 4.23 -1.02
C ARG A 25 -2.84 4.28 -2.39
N PRO A 26 -1.63 3.74 -2.54
CA PRO A 26 -0.96 3.63 -3.82
C PRO A 26 -1.81 2.88 -4.85
N GLU A 27 -1.96 3.46 -6.03
CA GLU A 27 -2.54 2.77 -7.18
C GLU A 27 -1.45 2.01 -7.97
N SER A 28 -1.86 0.91 -8.60
CA SER A 28 -0.96 0.11 -9.42
C SER A 28 -1.24 0.37 -10.89
N ASN A 29 -0.21 0.80 -11.62
CA ASN A 29 -0.25 0.95 -13.08
C ASN A 29 -0.33 -0.39 -13.83
N PHE A 30 -0.18 -1.52 -13.12
CA PHE A 30 -0.30 -2.86 -13.66
C PHE A 30 -1.37 -3.65 -12.91
N LYS A 31 -1.95 -4.66 -13.57
CA LYS A 31 -2.93 -5.57 -12.97
C LYS A 31 -2.26 -6.53 -12.00
N VAL A 32 -2.85 -6.64 -10.81
CA VAL A 32 -2.44 -7.55 -9.75
C VAL A 32 -3.45 -8.69 -9.68
N PRO A 33 -3.03 -9.96 -9.52
CA PRO A 33 -3.94 -11.08 -9.31
C PRO A 33 -4.89 -10.76 -8.14
N GLN A 34 -6.20 -10.97 -8.34
CA GLN A 34 -7.22 -10.53 -7.38
C GLN A 34 -6.98 -11.03 -5.95
N GLN A 35 -6.42 -12.23 -5.81
CA GLN A 35 -6.13 -12.82 -4.50
C GLN A 35 -4.97 -12.13 -3.78
N ILE A 36 -3.99 -11.62 -4.53
CA ILE A 36 -2.91 -10.78 -3.98
C ILE A 36 -3.45 -9.40 -3.63
N LEU A 37 -4.30 -8.81 -4.49
CA LEU A 37 -4.92 -7.51 -4.23
C LEU A 37 -5.69 -7.50 -2.91
N LYS A 38 -6.52 -8.53 -2.64
CA LYS A 38 -7.24 -8.68 -1.37
C LYS A 38 -6.32 -8.78 -0.14
N ILE A 39 -5.11 -9.31 -0.30
CA ILE A 39 -4.13 -9.37 0.79
C ILE A 39 -3.54 -7.98 1.04
N ILE A 40 -3.12 -7.30 -0.02
CA ILE A 40 -2.61 -5.91 0.05
C ILE A 40 -3.67 -5.01 0.70
N GLU A 41 -4.93 -5.14 0.27
CA GLU A 41 -6.08 -4.41 0.79
C GLU A 41 -6.29 -4.56 2.29
N LYS A 42 -6.07 -5.76 2.83
CA LYS A 42 -6.17 -6.01 4.26
C LYS A 42 -4.95 -5.52 5.04
N CYS A 43 -3.75 -5.55 4.45
CA CYS A 43 -2.53 -5.10 5.11
C CYS A 43 -2.55 -3.61 5.46
N TRP A 44 -3.23 -2.80 4.64
CA TRP A 44 -3.30 -1.34 4.82
C TRP A 44 -4.71 -0.85 5.20
N ASP A 45 -5.53 -1.73 5.81
CA ASP A 45 -6.87 -1.36 6.32
C ASP A 45 -6.74 -0.16 7.27
N LYS A 46 -7.71 0.76 7.19
CA LYS A 46 -7.76 1.95 8.05
C LYS A 46 -7.78 1.52 9.52
N ASP A 47 -8.53 0.47 9.84
CA ASP A 47 -8.61 -0.12 11.17
C ASP A 47 -7.45 -1.12 11.38
N PRO A 48 -6.49 -0.83 12.28
CA PRO A 48 -5.35 -1.70 12.55
C PRO A 48 -5.75 -3.08 13.05
N SER A 49 -6.89 -3.20 13.73
CA SER A 49 -7.36 -4.48 14.26
C SER A 49 -7.77 -5.45 13.15
N LYS A 50 -8.07 -4.94 11.94
CA LYS A 50 -8.39 -5.73 10.75
C LYS A 50 -7.15 -6.14 9.96
N ARG A 51 -5.98 -5.56 10.26
CA ARG A 51 -4.73 -5.90 9.58
C ARG A 51 -4.30 -7.32 9.98
N PRO A 52 -3.89 -8.14 9.00
CA PRO A 52 -3.50 -9.51 9.27
C PRO A 52 -2.17 -9.55 10.05
N LYS A 53 -2.03 -10.53 10.93
CA LYS A 53 -0.75 -10.81 11.60
C LYS A 53 0.25 -11.41 10.60
N ALA A 54 1.54 -11.26 10.88
CA ALA A 54 2.61 -11.82 10.04
C ALA A 54 2.45 -13.34 9.80
N ASN A 55 2.08 -14.10 10.84
CA ASN A 55 1.86 -15.55 10.72
C ASN A 55 0.67 -15.90 9.82
N GLU A 56 -0.40 -15.09 9.85
CA GLU A 56 -1.56 -15.29 8.96
C GLU A 56 -1.19 -14.99 7.51
N LEU A 57 -0.40 -13.94 7.27
CA LEU A 57 0.14 -13.62 5.96
C LEU A 57 1.02 -14.76 5.43
N HIS A 58 1.94 -15.26 6.26
CA HIS A 58 2.79 -16.39 5.90
C HIS A 58 1.97 -17.60 5.46
N GLY A 59 0.93 -17.97 6.22
CA GLY A 59 0.03 -19.06 5.86
C GLY A 59 -0.71 -18.82 4.55
N LYS A 60 -1.19 -17.59 4.31
CA LYS A 60 -1.86 -17.22 3.04
C LYS A 60 -0.92 -17.31 1.85
N PHE A 61 0.30 -16.80 1.96
CA PHE A 61 1.29 -16.85 0.87
C PHE A 61 1.73 -18.28 0.57
N LYS A 62 1.96 -19.11 1.59
CA LYS A 62 2.28 -20.53 1.40
C LYS A 62 1.17 -21.29 0.67
N LYS A 63 -0.10 -20.98 0.98
CA LYS A 63 -1.24 -21.55 0.26
C LYS A 63 -1.28 -21.08 -1.19
N LEU A 64 -1.09 -19.79 -1.43
CA LEU A 64 -1.07 -19.21 -2.78
C LEU A 64 0.02 -19.82 -3.65
N GLU A 65 1.22 -20.00 -3.10
CA GLU A 65 2.34 -20.65 -3.79
C GLU A 65 1.97 -22.06 -4.23
N LYS A 66 1.43 -22.87 -3.30
CA LYS A 66 0.96 -24.22 -3.60
C LYS A 66 -0.16 -24.24 -4.66
N ASP A 67 -1.16 -23.36 -4.53
CA ASP A 67 -2.26 -23.29 -5.48
C ASP A 67 -1.77 -22.84 -6.87
N HIS A 68 -0.72 -22.02 -6.94
CA HIS A 68 -0.12 -21.57 -8.19
C HIS A 68 0.65 -22.69 -8.93
N GLU A 69 1.08 -23.76 -8.25
CA GLU A 69 1.69 -24.93 -8.90
C GLU A 69 0.67 -25.72 -9.73
N ASP A 70 -0.61 -25.70 -9.34
CA ASP A 70 -1.69 -26.31 -10.11
C ASP A 70 -2.16 -25.40 -11.24
N LYS A 71 -1.84 -25.77 -12.48
CA LYS A 71 -2.23 -25.04 -13.70
C LYS A 71 -3.74 -24.91 -13.89
N ASN A 72 -4.54 -25.76 -13.25
CA ASN A 72 -5.99 -25.70 -13.32
C ASN A 72 -6.60 -24.78 -12.26
N SER A 73 -5.82 -24.38 -11.25
CA SER A 73 -6.30 -23.55 -10.14
C SER A 73 -6.75 -22.18 -10.63
N LEU A 74 -7.66 -21.59 -9.87
CA LEU A 74 -8.08 -20.20 -10.10
C LEU A 74 -6.89 -19.23 -9.94
N ILE A 75 -5.98 -19.52 -9.00
CA ILE A 75 -4.80 -18.69 -8.75
C ILE A 75 -3.92 -18.63 -9.98
N TYR A 76 -3.53 -19.79 -10.53
CA TYR A 76 -2.70 -19.86 -11.71
C TYR A 76 -3.30 -19.09 -12.90
N LYS A 77 -4.62 -19.25 -13.12
CA LYS A 77 -5.35 -18.54 -14.18
C LYS A 77 -5.33 -17.02 -13.99
N GLN A 78 -5.52 -16.54 -12.75
CA GLN A 78 -5.44 -15.11 -12.45
C GLN A 78 -4.05 -14.54 -12.75
N PHE A 79 -2.98 -15.23 -12.35
CA PHE A 79 -1.61 -14.80 -12.64
C PHE A 79 -1.35 -14.72 -14.15
N GLN A 80 -1.75 -15.75 -14.90
CA GLN A 80 -1.60 -15.73 -16.37
C GLN A 80 -2.36 -14.60 -17.04
N GLU A 81 -3.59 -14.31 -16.61
CA GLU A 81 -4.41 -13.24 -17.16
C GLU A 81 -3.76 -11.88 -16.89
N THR A 82 -3.35 -11.63 -15.65
CA THR A 82 -2.68 -10.36 -15.31
C THR A 82 -1.35 -10.20 -16.04
N ASP A 83 -0.57 -11.28 -16.21
CA ASP A 83 0.69 -11.22 -16.95
C ASP A 83 0.48 -10.90 -18.43
N LYS A 84 -0.55 -11.46 -19.05
CA LYS A 84 -0.92 -11.15 -20.45
C LYS A 84 -1.29 -9.68 -20.59
N ILE A 85 -2.13 -9.18 -19.67
CA ILE A 85 -2.54 -7.78 -19.66
C ILE A 85 -1.32 -6.87 -19.48
N ASN A 86 -0.49 -7.13 -18.47
CA ASN A 86 0.66 -6.28 -18.15
C ASN A 86 1.71 -6.25 -19.27
N LYS A 87 1.91 -7.37 -19.98
CA LYS A 87 2.78 -7.41 -21.17
C LYS A 87 2.29 -6.49 -22.29
N GLN A 88 0.98 -6.35 -22.47
CA GLN A 88 0.39 -5.45 -23.46
C GLN A 88 0.59 -3.97 -23.10
N PHE A 89 0.69 -3.64 -21.81
CA PHE A 89 0.87 -2.29 -21.29
C PHE A 89 2.34 -1.89 -21.06
N SER A 90 3.30 -2.71 -21.47
CA SER A 90 4.74 -2.45 -21.33
C SER A 90 5.26 -1.38 -22.30
N SER A 91 4.62 -0.22 -22.33
CA SER A 91 5.27 1.04 -22.71
C SER A 91 6.10 1.53 -21.51
N GLU A 92 7.35 1.93 -21.77
CA GLU A 92 8.33 2.35 -20.76
C GLU A 92 7.73 3.33 -19.74
N ILE A 93 7.61 2.90 -18.48
CA ILE A 93 7.27 3.80 -17.38
C ILE A 93 8.49 4.66 -17.11
N SER A 94 8.60 5.79 -17.81
CA SER A 94 9.49 6.87 -17.40
C SER A 94 8.81 7.62 -16.26
N TYR A 95 9.50 7.75 -15.13
CA TYR A 95 9.03 8.54 -14.00
C TYR A 95 10.15 9.45 -13.53
N THR A 96 9.81 10.71 -13.29
CA THR A 96 10.69 11.69 -12.66
C THR A 96 10.44 11.64 -11.17
N THR A 97 11.40 11.12 -10.39
CA THR A 97 11.36 11.23 -8.92
C THR A 97 11.52 12.69 -8.52
N HIS A 98 10.55 13.23 -7.77
CA HIS A 98 10.52 14.65 -7.41
C HIS A 98 11.64 15.11 -6.46
N GLN A 99 12.38 14.20 -5.82
CA GLN A 99 13.65 14.43 -5.09
C GLN A 99 14.05 13.10 -4.43
N GLY A 100 15.30 12.95 -4.02
CA GLY A 100 15.78 11.74 -3.36
C GLY A 100 15.05 11.47 -2.04
N TYR A 101 14.73 10.20 -1.78
CA TYR A 101 14.12 9.74 -0.53
C TYR A 101 15.12 9.94 0.61
N THR A 102 14.94 11.01 1.38
CA THR A 102 15.67 11.25 2.62
C THR A 102 14.68 11.29 3.77
N SER A 103 15.10 10.77 4.93
CA SER A 103 14.26 10.84 6.13
C SER A 103 13.97 12.30 6.47
N LYS A 104 12.70 12.69 6.47
CA LYS A 104 12.23 14.03 6.86
C LYS A 104 11.25 13.88 8.01
N ARG A 105 11.53 14.54 9.14
CA ARG A 105 10.62 14.56 10.28
C ARG A 105 9.43 15.47 9.96
N LEU A 106 8.22 14.93 10.03
CA LEU A 106 6.99 15.71 9.97
C LEU A 106 6.67 16.22 11.38
N ASP A 107 6.44 17.52 11.54
CA ASP A 107 6.06 18.12 12.82
C ASP A 107 4.52 18.25 12.89
N PHE A 108 3.90 17.37 13.67
CA PHE A 108 2.45 17.31 13.82
C PHE A 108 1.91 18.26 14.90
N LYS A 109 2.78 18.95 15.67
CA LYS A 109 2.34 19.81 16.79
C LYS A 109 1.64 21.09 16.34
N ASN A 110 2.07 21.68 15.22
CA ASN A 110 1.50 22.92 14.67
C ASN A 110 0.05 22.78 14.13
N LEU A 111 -0.55 21.59 14.23
CA LEU A 111 -1.84 21.25 13.61
C LEU A 111 -2.98 21.18 14.62
N LEU A 112 -2.70 20.76 15.86
CA LEU A 112 -3.66 20.84 16.97
C LEU A 112 -4.11 22.29 17.20
N GLU A 113 -3.31 23.26 16.78
CA GLU A 113 -3.57 24.68 16.98
C GLU A 113 -4.40 25.33 15.85
N ASN A 114 -4.50 24.72 14.66
CA ASN A 114 -5.03 25.40 13.45
C ASN A 114 -6.30 24.80 12.84
N ASN A 115 -6.77 23.64 13.28
CA ASN A 115 -8.00 23.03 12.75
C ASN A 115 -9.01 22.78 13.87
N ASN A 116 -10.15 23.48 13.84
CA ASN A 116 -11.34 23.21 14.66
C ASN A 116 -12.04 21.88 14.28
N SER A 117 -11.29 20.84 13.91
CA SER A 117 -11.80 19.47 13.77
C SER A 117 -10.95 18.57 14.65
N ASP A 118 -11.27 18.57 15.94
CA ASP A 118 -10.56 17.93 17.05
C ASP A 118 -10.37 16.40 16.90
N THR A 119 -10.89 15.76 15.85
CA THR A 119 -10.98 14.29 15.80
C THR A 119 -9.95 13.60 14.89
N LEU A 120 -9.34 14.30 13.91
CA LEU A 120 -8.51 13.66 12.87
C LEU A 120 -7.01 13.62 13.20
N GLY A 121 -6.50 14.65 13.88
CA GLY A 121 -5.09 14.71 14.31
C GLY A 121 -4.77 13.71 15.42
N GLU A 122 -5.72 13.46 16.31
CA GLU A 122 -5.60 12.46 17.38
C GLU A 122 -5.62 11.03 16.81
N GLU A 123 -6.54 10.73 15.87
CA GLU A 123 -6.66 9.39 15.29
C GLU A 123 -5.38 8.97 14.56
N CYS A 124 -4.76 9.86 13.78
CA CYS A 124 -3.53 9.51 13.06
C CYS A 124 -2.29 9.47 13.97
N SER A 125 -2.21 10.30 15.01
CA SER A 125 -1.11 10.25 16.01
C SER A 125 -1.14 8.98 16.85
N GLU A 126 -2.32 8.46 17.19
CA GLU A 126 -2.46 7.19 17.93
C GLU A 126 -2.08 5.98 17.05
N HIS A 127 -2.37 6.03 15.75
CA HIS A 127 -2.03 4.97 14.78
C HIS A 127 -0.56 4.98 14.32
N LEU A 128 0.15 6.09 14.53
CA LEU A 128 1.57 6.28 14.24
C LEU A 128 2.48 5.91 15.42
N ARG A 129 1.93 5.52 16.58
CA ARG A 129 2.70 4.87 17.63
C ARG A 129 3.13 3.49 17.12
N ILE A 130 4.30 3.45 16.50
CA ILE A 130 5.00 2.21 16.21
C ILE A 130 5.40 1.65 17.58
N ASP A 131 4.60 0.74 18.13
CA ASP A 131 5.02 -0.10 19.24
C ASP A 131 6.12 -1.03 18.72
N LEU A 132 7.36 -0.55 18.83
CA LEU A 132 8.55 -1.38 18.74
C LEU A 132 8.61 -2.23 20.02
N SER A 133 7.92 -3.37 20.01
CA SER A 133 8.10 -4.44 21.00
C SER A 133 8.92 -5.59 20.41
#